data_AF-C5P204-F1
#
_entry.id   AF-C5P204-F1
#
_cell.length_a   1.000
_cell.length_b   1.000
_cell.length_c   1.000
_cell.angle_alpha   90.00
_cell.angle_beta   90.00
_cell.angle_gamma   90.00
#
_symmetry.space_group_name_H-M   'P 1'
#
loop_
_entity.id
_entity.type
_entity.pdbx_description
1 polymer ?
#
loop_
_entity_poly.entity_id
_entity_poly.type
_entity_poly.pdbx_seq_one_letter_code
_entity_poly.pdbx_strand_id
1 'polypeptide(L)'
;MANNATEGSDLGDTQQSPQTRGALSLTGIENVSSSEKSARIAALVSDIYASIIFISRHVKAGTLSNHHCKPLYELVSNILIVERKEKRKILRELKRQDSRIERTARRHQRDIKKLLELAKSGIVHLRRKAERLQMELDELKGKRKVSLGHIEKNLSTKLNLGNKLDTADETVEQEIHAEGKEANPSCRNELKVDGTGKKLPA
;
A
#
# COMPACT_ATOMS: atom_id res chain seq x y z
N MET A 1 -65.63 -26.23 66.97
CA MET A 1 -66.23 -24.91 67.27
C MET A 1 -65.23 -23.88 66.74
N ALA A 2 -65.35 -23.34 65.53
CA ALA A 2 -66.31 -22.30 65.08
C ALA A 2 -66.23 -21.06 66.00
N ASN A 3 -65.99 -19.81 65.59
CA ASN A 3 -65.83 -19.10 64.32
C ASN A 3 -65.07 -17.79 64.62
N ASN A 4 -64.40 -17.17 63.64
CA ASN A 4 -64.81 -15.86 63.09
C ASN A 4 -63.77 -15.27 62.13
N ALA A 5 -64.28 -14.91 60.96
CA ALA A 5 -63.69 -14.04 59.95
C ALA A 5 -63.86 -12.56 60.34
N THR A 6 -62.96 -11.70 59.84
CA THR A 6 -63.18 -10.31 59.35
C THR A 6 -61.82 -9.87 58.79
N GLU A 7 -61.60 -9.93 57.48
CA GLU A 7 -61.65 -8.79 56.54
C GLU A 7 -60.78 -7.60 56.94
N GLY A 8 -59.81 -7.29 56.08
CA GLY A 8 -58.85 -6.20 56.22
C GLY A 8 -57.98 -6.12 54.99
N SER A 9 -58.62 -5.83 53.86
CA SER A 9 -58.03 -5.41 52.59
C SER A 9 -57.14 -4.18 52.78
N ASP A 10 -55.87 -4.27 52.37
CA ASP A 10 -55.11 -3.08 51.97
C ASP A 10 -54.39 -3.32 50.66
N LEU A 11 -55.02 -2.78 49.62
CA LEU A 11 -54.56 -2.69 48.24
C LEU A 11 -53.44 -1.64 48.19
N GLY A 12 -52.21 -2.08 48.41
CA GLY A 12 -51.00 -1.33 48.09
C GLY A 12 -50.56 -1.52 46.64
N ASP A 13 -51.49 -1.63 45.69
CA ASP A 13 -51.16 -1.45 44.27
C ASP A 13 -50.75 0.01 44.12
N THR A 14 -49.43 0.23 44.13
CA THR A 14 -48.85 1.43 43.56
C THR A 14 -49.21 1.39 42.08
N GLN A 15 -50.39 1.92 41.75
CA GLN A 15 -50.66 2.47 40.44
C GLN A 15 -49.61 3.56 40.23
N GLN A 16 -48.44 3.16 39.76
CA GLN A 16 -47.81 3.89 38.69
C GLN A 16 -48.83 3.87 37.57
N SER A 17 -49.72 4.88 37.62
CA SER A 17 -50.30 5.48 36.43
C SER A 17 -49.24 5.35 35.35
N PRO A 18 -49.55 4.78 34.17
CA PRO A 18 -48.65 4.88 33.06
C PRO A 18 -48.47 6.37 32.89
N GLN A 19 -47.31 6.87 33.34
CA GLN A 19 -46.87 8.18 33.00
C GLN A 19 -46.95 8.14 31.50
N THR A 20 -47.92 8.85 30.95
CA THR A 20 -47.87 9.34 29.60
C THR A 20 -46.59 10.16 29.60
N ARG A 21 -45.47 9.46 29.38
CA ARG A 21 -44.17 9.99 29.03
C ARG A 21 -44.50 10.79 27.80
N GLY A 22 -44.80 12.07 27.99
CA GLY A 22 -45.29 12.91 26.93
C GLY A 22 -44.31 12.75 25.78
N ALA A 23 -44.82 12.44 24.60
CA ALA A 23 -44.08 12.24 23.37
C ALA A 23 -43.20 13.45 22.97
N LEU A 24 -43.19 14.49 23.80
CA LEU A 24 -42.58 15.81 23.60
C LEU A 24 -41.32 16.03 24.45
N SER A 25 -40.96 15.13 25.37
CA SER A 25 -39.81 15.33 26.24
C SER A 25 -38.54 14.75 25.62
N LEU A 26 -37.67 15.63 25.10
CA LEU A 26 -36.28 15.27 24.71
C LEU A 26 -35.39 14.95 25.93
N THR A 27 -35.97 14.84 27.14
CA THR A 27 -35.25 14.50 28.36
C THR A 27 -34.64 13.10 28.24
N GLY A 28 -33.35 12.98 28.58
CA GLY A 28 -32.62 11.71 28.51
C GLY A 28 -32.20 11.29 27.10
N ILE A 29 -32.33 12.16 26.08
CA ILE A 29 -31.93 11.87 24.70
C ILE A 29 -30.41 11.60 24.57
N GLU A 30 -29.61 12.05 25.52
CA GLU A 30 -28.17 11.78 25.61
C GLU A 30 -27.87 10.29 25.84
N ASN A 31 -28.73 9.59 26.60
CA ASN A 31 -28.50 8.23 27.09
C ASN A 31 -29.12 7.12 26.22
N VAL A 32 -29.83 7.47 25.15
CA VAL A 32 -30.47 6.50 24.26
C VAL A 32 -29.65 6.22 23.00
N SER A 33 -29.95 5.12 22.30
CA SER A 33 -29.24 4.75 21.07
C SER A 33 -29.45 5.78 19.95
N SER A 34 -28.51 5.90 19.00
CA SER A 34 -28.65 6.86 17.89
C SER A 34 -29.93 6.67 17.08
N SER A 35 -30.36 5.42 16.88
CA SER A 35 -31.62 5.12 16.18
C SER A 35 -32.82 5.66 16.96
N GLU A 36 -32.83 5.44 18.27
CA GLU A 36 -33.89 5.94 19.16
C GLU A 36 -33.89 7.47 19.27
N LYS A 37 -32.72 8.13 19.27
CA LYS A 37 -32.62 9.60 19.18
C LYS A 37 -33.32 10.10 17.92
N SER A 38 -33.00 9.53 16.77
CA SER A 38 -33.61 9.90 15.50
C SER A 38 -35.12 9.67 15.49
N ALA A 39 -35.59 8.53 16.02
CA ALA A 39 -37.01 8.23 16.10
C ALA A 39 -37.78 9.21 16.99
N ARG A 40 -37.24 9.55 18.17
CA ARG A 40 -37.85 10.53 19.09
C ARG A 40 -37.87 11.94 18.51
N ILE A 41 -36.79 12.36 17.85
CA ILE A 41 -36.74 13.66 17.14
C ILE A 41 -37.78 13.69 16.02
N ALA A 42 -37.90 12.61 15.23
CA ALA A 42 -38.85 12.54 14.13
C ALA A 42 -40.30 12.66 14.61
N ALA A 43 -40.65 11.99 15.72
CA ALA A 43 -41.96 12.10 16.35
C ALA A 43 -42.25 13.56 16.80
N LEU A 44 -41.31 14.19 17.51
CA LEU A 44 -41.45 15.60 17.93
C LEU A 44 -41.63 16.55 16.75
N VAL A 45 -40.86 16.37 15.67
CA VAL A 45 -40.97 17.19 14.46
C VAL A 45 -42.34 17.01 13.81
N SER A 46 -42.86 15.79 13.76
CA SER A 46 -44.20 15.50 13.25
C SER A 46 -45.28 16.24 14.05
N ASP A 47 -45.17 16.24 15.38
CA ASP A 47 -46.13 16.92 16.26
C ASP A 47 -46.08 18.45 16.12
N ILE A 48 -44.88 19.02 16.01
CA ILE A 48 -44.69 20.45 15.73
C ILE A 48 -45.31 20.80 14.38
N TYR A 49 -45.08 19.98 13.34
CA TYR A 49 -45.62 20.21 12.01
C TYR A 49 -47.16 20.18 12.00
N ALA A 50 -47.76 19.18 12.65
CA ALA A 50 -49.21 19.10 12.81
C ALA A 50 -49.78 20.32 13.55
N SER A 51 -49.08 20.78 14.60
CA SER A 51 -49.46 21.97 15.37
C SER A 51 -49.43 23.24 14.51
N ILE A 52 -48.39 23.43 13.69
CA ILE A 52 -48.27 24.58 12.77
C ILE A 52 -49.39 24.57 11.74
N ILE A 53 -49.73 23.41 11.18
CA ILE A 53 -50.85 23.27 10.24
C ILE A 53 -52.17 23.65 10.91
N PHE A 54 -52.40 23.15 12.12
CA PHE A 54 -53.61 23.44 12.88
C PHE A 54 -53.76 24.95 13.17
N ILE A 55 -52.70 25.60 13.67
CA ILE A 55 -52.67 27.05 13.89
C ILE A 55 -52.95 27.79 12.58
N SER A 56 -52.31 27.39 11.48
CA SER A 56 -52.49 28.03 10.17
C SER A 56 -53.94 27.95 9.68
N ARG A 57 -54.65 26.86 9.94
CA ARG A 57 -56.09 26.72 9.61
C ARG A 57 -56.94 27.69 10.43
N HIS A 58 -56.67 27.81 11.73
CA HIS A 58 -57.41 28.71 12.60
C HIS A 58 -57.13 30.20 12.34
N VAL A 59 -55.93 30.54 11.86
CA VAL A 59 -55.63 31.88 11.35
C VAL A 59 -56.44 32.18 10.10
N LYS A 60 -56.48 31.25 9.14
CA LYS A 60 -57.28 31.41 7.90
C LYS A 60 -58.78 31.53 8.19
N ALA A 61 -59.28 30.82 9.19
CA ALA A 61 -60.67 30.92 9.65
C ALA A 61 -60.96 32.21 10.43
N GLY A 62 -59.97 33.07 10.67
CA GLY A 62 -60.11 34.30 11.45
C GLY A 62 -60.25 34.08 12.96
N THR A 63 -60.16 32.83 13.43
CA THR A 63 -60.26 32.50 14.87
C THR A 63 -59.01 32.92 15.65
N LEU A 64 -57.85 32.94 14.99
CA LEU A 64 -56.60 33.43 15.56
C LEU A 64 -56.15 34.70 14.85
N SER A 65 -55.80 35.72 15.63
CA SER A 65 -55.18 36.94 15.13
C SER A 65 -53.66 36.81 15.06
N ASN A 66 -53.00 37.77 14.40
CA ASN A 66 -51.54 37.84 14.33
C ASN A 66 -50.87 37.90 15.71
N HIS A 67 -51.57 38.43 16.73
CA HIS A 67 -51.06 38.46 18.10
C HIS A 67 -50.79 37.05 18.64
N HIS A 68 -51.69 36.09 18.39
CA HIS A 68 -51.55 34.69 18.81
C HIS A 68 -50.43 33.95 18.04
N CYS A 69 -50.05 34.46 16.86
CA CYS A 69 -49.00 33.86 16.03
C CYS A 69 -47.60 34.40 16.34
N LYS A 70 -47.48 35.45 17.18
CA LYS A 70 -46.19 36.05 17.53
C LYS A 70 -45.16 35.04 18.06
N PRO A 71 -45.51 34.12 18.98
CA PRO A 71 -44.55 33.10 19.47
C PRO A 71 -44.05 32.16 18.35
N LEU A 72 -44.90 31.86 17.36
CA LEU A 72 -44.51 31.03 16.22
C LEU A 72 -43.48 31.75 15.34
N TYR A 73 -43.67 33.05 15.08
CA TYR A 73 -42.69 33.85 14.34
C TYR A 73 -41.36 33.99 15.08
N GLU A 74 -41.39 34.15 16.40
CA GLU A 74 -40.20 34.17 17.24
C GLU A 74 -39.44 32.83 17.21
N LEU A 75 -40.16 31.71 17.29
CA LEU A 75 -39.58 30.37 17.14
C LEU A 75 -38.86 30.22 15.80
N VAL A 76 -39.49 30.58 14.69
CA VAL A 76 -38.89 30.50 13.35
C VAL A 76 -37.65 31.38 13.25
N SER A 77 -37.71 32.61 13.78
CA SER A 77 -36.56 33.53 13.80
C SER A 77 -35.37 32.94 14.56
N ASN A 78 -35.62 32.37 15.74
CA ASN A 78 -34.58 31.75 16.55
C ASN A 78 -33.94 30.55 15.85
N ILE A 79 -34.75 29.70 15.19
CA ILE A 79 -34.25 28.57 14.39
C ILE A 79 -33.30 29.07 13.30
N LEU A 80 -33.69 30.11 12.54
CA LEU A 80 -32.84 30.69 11.49
C LEU A 80 -31.53 31.28 12.02
N ILE A 81 -31.54 31.90 13.21
CA ILE A 81 -30.33 32.41 13.85
C ILE A 81 -29.37 31.27 14.20
N VAL A 82 -29.89 30.20 14.82
CA VAL A 82 -29.09 29.02 15.20
C VAL A 82 -28.52 28.34 13.96
N GLU A 83 -29.34 28.12 12.93
CA GLU A 83 -28.92 27.52 11.67
C GLU A 83 -27.76 28.31 11.02
N ARG A 84 -27.90 29.64 10.92
CA ARG A 84 -26.84 30.51 10.38
C ARG A 84 -25.57 30.44 11.21
N LYS A 85 -25.69 30.38 12.54
CA LYS A 85 -24.54 30.28 13.45
C LYS A 85 -23.80 28.95 13.25
N GLU A 86 -24.52 27.84 13.19
CA GLU A 86 -23.91 26.52 13.00
C GLU A 86 -23.31 26.37 11.60
N LYS A 87 -24.00 26.86 10.56
CA LYS A 87 -23.46 26.91 9.19
C LYS A 87 -22.14 27.68 9.13
N ARG A 88 -22.06 28.85 9.76
CA ARG A 88 -20.81 29.63 9.84
C ARG A 88 -19.70 28.89 10.57
N LYS A 89 -20.03 28.16 11.65
CA LYS A 89 -19.07 27.36 12.42
C LYS A 89 -18.52 26.21 11.58
N ILE A 90 -19.40 25.45 10.91
CA ILE A 90 -19.01 24.37 10.00
C ILE A 90 -18.12 24.89 8.87
N LEU A 91 -18.50 25.99 8.22
CA LEU A 91 -17.69 26.60 7.14
C LEU A 91 -16.30 27.05 7.62
N ARG A 92 -16.19 27.58 8.84
CA ARG A 92 -14.90 27.93 9.43
C ARG A 92 -14.05 26.70 9.70
N GLU A 93 -14.66 25.62 10.20
CA GLU A 93 -13.94 24.38 10.46
C GLU A 93 -13.48 23.72 9.17
N LEU A 94 -14.32 23.69 8.14
CA LEU A 94 -13.97 23.22 6.80
C LEU A 94 -12.78 24.02 6.24
N LYS A 95 -12.82 25.35 6.30
CA LYS A 95 -11.70 26.20 5.87
C LYS A 95 -10.40 25.93 6.64
N ARG A 96 -10.47 25.62 7.93
CA ARG A 96 -9.30 25.25 8.74
C ARG A 96 -8.75 23.89 8.32
N GLN A 97 -9.62 22.93 8.05
CA GLN A 97 -9.24 21.61 7.56
C GLN A 97 -8.59 21.71 6.18
N ASP A 98 -9.17 22.46 5.24
CA ASP A 98 -8.58 22.71 3.91
C ASP A 98 -7.18 23.31 4.04
N SER A 99 -7.03 24.33 4.90
CA SER A 99 -5.73 24.96 5.16
C SER A 99 -4.71 23.99 5.75
N ARG A 100 -5.15 23.02 6.58
CA ARG A 100 -4.28 21.98 7.14
C ARG A 100 -3.87 20.98 6.05
N ILE A 101 -4.82 20.54 5.23
CA ILE A 101 -4.59 19.62 4.10
C ILE A 101 -3.59 20.24 3.13
N GLU A 102 -3.78 21.50 2.75
CA GLU A 102 -2.88 22.21 1.83
C GLU A 102 -1.45 22.30 2.38
N ARG A 103 -1.29 22.62 3.67
CA ARG A 103 0.03 22.66 4.32
C ARG A 103 0.71 21.28 4.33
N THR A 104 -0.04 20.23 4.65
CA THR A 104 0.47 18.86 4.66
C THR A 104 0.84 18.40 3.25
N ALA A 105 0.01 18.68 2.25
CA ALA A 105 0.30 18.38 0.84
C ALA A 105 1.58 19.08 0.36
N ARG A 106 1.77 20.37 0.68
CA ARG A 106 3.00 21.11 0.37
C ARG A 106 4.23 20.54 1.08
N ARG A 107 4.08 20.00 2.29
CA ARG A 107 5.17 19.33 3.00
C ARG A 107 5.54 18.01 2.31
N HIS A 108 4.56 17.16 2.05
CA HIS A 108 4.77 15.90 1.33
C HIS A 108 5.39 16.12 -0.04
N GLN A 109 4.96 17.13 -0.79
CA GLN A 109 5.55 17.44 -2.08
C GLN A 109 7.04 17.79 -1.97
N ARG A 110 7.45 18.51 -0.92
CA ARG A 110 8.86 18.81 -0.66
C ARG A 110 9.63 17.55 -0.25
N ASP A 111 9.05 16.71 0.58
CA ASP A 111 9.69 15.49 1.06
C ASP A 111 9.89 14.49 -0.10
N ILE A 112 8.88 14.33 -0.96
CA ILE A 112 8.97 13.52 -2.19
C ILE A 112 10.10 14.04 -3.09
N LYS A 113 10.18 15.36 -3.32
CA LYS A 113 11.28 15.94 -4.11
C LYS A 113 12.65 15.61 -3.51
N LYS A 114 12.81 15.75 -2.19
CA LYS A 114 14.08 15.41 -1.51
C LYS A 114 14.43 13.94 -1.64
N LEU A 115 13.46 13.05 -1.44
CA LEU A 115 13.65 11.61 -1.59
C LEU A 115 14.04 11.23 -3.02
N LEU A 116 13.44 11.86 -4.03
CA LEU A 116 13.80 11.66 -5.42
C LEU A 116 15.25 12.08 -5.71
N GLU A 117 15.70 13.22 -5.20
CA GLU A 117 17.09 13.66 -5.37
C GLU A 117 18.09 12.74 -4.65
N LEU A 118 17.75 12.28 -3.44
CA LEU A 118 18.56 11.30 -2.72
C LEU A 118 18.63 9.96 -3.48
N ALA A 119 17.50 9.47 -4.01
CA ALA A 119 17.44 8.25 -4.80
C ALA A 119 18.28 8.36 -6.07
N LYS A 120 18.19 9.48 -6.80
CA LYS A 120 19.02 9.73 -7.99
C LYS A 120 20.51 9.70 -7.65
N SER A 121 20.92 10.39 -6.59
CA SER A 121 22.32 10.40 -6.14
C SER A 121 22.79 8.99 -5.76
N GLY A 122 21.96 8.24 -5.02
CA GLY A 122 22.21 6.85 -4.66
C GLY A 122 22.39 5.94 -5.89
N ILE A 123 21.52 6.07 -6.89
CA ILE A 123 21.61 5.32 -8.16
C ILE A 123 22.94 5.63 -8.86
N VAL A 124 23.34 6.90 -8.96
CA VAL A 124 24.61 7.29 -9.58
C VAL A 124 25.80 6.71 -8.82
N HIS A 125 25.79 6.77 -7.49
CA HIS A 125 26.85 6.21 -6.66
C HIS A 125 26.98 4.70 -6.83
N LEU A 126 25.86 3.98 -6.79
CA LEU A 126 25.82 2.53 -6.97
C LEU A 126 26.27 2.12 -8.37
N ARG A 127 25.88 2.87 -9.40
CA ARG A 127 26.31 2.64 -10.79
C ARG A 127 27.82 2.74 -10.93
N ARG A 128 28.43 3.81 -10.40
CA ARG A 128 29.90 3.97 -10.38
C ARG A 128 30.61 2.87 -9.59
N LYS A 129 30.01 2.39 -8.50
CA LYS A 129 30.57 1.27 -7.73
C LYS A 129 30.51 -0.03 -8.53
N ALA A 130 29.38 -0.30 -9.21
CA ALA A 130 29.22 -1.46 -10.07
C ALA A 130 30.22 -1.44 -11.24
N GLU A 131 30.40 -0.29 -11.90
CA GLU A 131 31.38 -0.13 -12.99
C GLU A 131 32.82 -0.40 -12.52
N ARG A 132 33.21 0.09 -11.34
CA ARG A 132 34.53 -0.21 -10.75
C ARG A 132 34.73 -1.69 -10.47
N LEU A 133 33.76 -2.33 -9.81
CA LEU A 133 33.80 -3.76 -9.52
C LEU A 133 33.84 -4.59 -10.81
N GLN A 134 33.14 -4.15 -11.87
CA GLN A 134 33.17 -4.81 -13.17
C GLN A 134 34.57 -4.75 -13.80
N MET A 135 35.24 -3.59 -13.77
CA MET A 135 36.61 -3.46 -14.27
C MET A 135 37.60 -4.34 -13.50
N GLU A 136 37.52 -4.36 -12.17
CA GLU A 136 38.36 -5.23 -11.33
C GLU A 136 38.16 -6.72 -11.67
N LEU A 137 36.91 -7.12 -11.88
CA LEU A 137 36.56 -8.49 -12.25
C LEU A 137 37.10 -8.87 -13.63
N ASP A 138 37.05 -7.96 -14.60
CA ASP A 138 37.60 -8.17 -15.94
C ASP A 138 39.14 -8.22 -15.92
N GLU A 139 39.80 -7.38 -15.11
CA GLU A 139 41.24 -7.42 -14.90
C GLU A 139 41.68 -8.76 -14.28
N LEU A 140 41.00 -9.21 -13.22
CA LEU A 140 41.28 -10.49 -12.58
C LEU A 140 41.05 -11.68 -13.51
N LYS A 141 40.00 -11.64 -14.35
CA LYS A 141 39.78 -12.64 -15.40
C LYS A 141 40.91 -12.64 -16.43
N GLY A 142 41.38 -11.47 -16.84
CA GLY A 142 42.55 -11.32 -17.73
C GLY A 142 43.81 -11.93 -17.13
N LYS A 143 44.15 -11.58 -15.89
CA LYS A 143 45.30 -12.13 -15.15
C LYS A 143 45.21 -13.66 -15.04
N ARG A 144 44.05 -14.20 -14.70
CA ARG A 144 43.81 -15.65 -14.61
C ARG A 144 44.05 -16.36 -15.95
N LYS A 145 43.56 -15.79 -17.05
CA LYS A 145 43.74 -16.35 -18.40
C LYS A 145 45.22 -16.41 -18.78
N VAL A 146 45.98 -15.36 -18.48
CA VAL A 146 47.43 -15.32 -18.70
C VAL A 146 48.14 -16.38 -17.87
N SER A 147 47.82 -16.50 -16.58
CA SER A 147 48.43 -17.54 -15.73
C SER A 147 48.13 -18.96 -16.22
N LEU A 148 46.91 -19.23 -16.67
CA LEU A 148 46.54 -20.53 -17.23
C LEU A 148 47.32 -20.82 -18.52
N GLY A 149 47.45 -19.85 -19.41
CA GLY A 149 48.25 -20.01 -20.64
C GLY A 149 49.73 -20.29 -20.38
N HIS A 150 50.33 -19.67 -19.35
CA HIS A 150 51.70 -19.99 -18.93
C HIS A 150 51.81 -21.43 -18.41
N ILE A 151 50.85 -21.88 -17.61
CA ILE A 151 50.82 -23.24 -17.09
C ILE A 151 50.68 -24.26 -18.23
N GLU A 152 49.75 -24.05 -19.16
CA GLU A 152 49.55 -24.90 -20.34
C GLU A 152 50.82 -24.99 -21.20
N LYS A 153 51.44 -23.85 -21.53
CA LYS A 153 52.68 -23.83 -22.31
C LYS A 153 53.80 -24.60 -21.62
N ASN A 154 53.96 -24.42 -20.30
CA ASN A 154 54.96 -25.14 -19.52
C ASN A 154 54.71 -26.66 -19.53
N LEU A 155 53.45 -27.09 -19.43
CA LEU A 155 53.07 -28.50 -19.52
C LEU A 155 53.39 -29.08 -20.91
N SER A 156 53.02 -28.38 -21.99
CA SER A 156 53.36 -28.80 -23.36
C SER A 156 54.86 -28.93 -23.58
N THR A 157 55.67 -27.99 -23.06
CA THR A 157 57.13 -28.10 -23.17
C THR A 157 57.68 -29.31 -22.41
N LYS A 158 57.18 -29.60 -21.20
CA LYS A 158 57.60 -30.77 -20.42
C LYS A 158 57.23 -32.09 -21.09
N LEU A 159 56.03 -32.19 -21.66
CA LEU A 159 55.61 -33.38 -22.42
C LEU A 159 56.47 -33.60 -23.67
N ASN A 160 56.78 -32.54 -24.43
CA ASN A 160 57.65 -32.65 -25.61
C ASN A 160 59.11 -33.00 -25.25
N LEU A 161 59.58 -32.61 -24.07
CA LEU A 161 60.89 -33.02 -23.54
C LEU A 161 60.88 -34.49 -23.10
N GLY A 162 59.80 -34.96 -22.46
CA GLY A 162 59.61 -36.38 -22.12
C GLY A 162 59.62 -37.29 -23.35
N ASN A 163 58.86 -36.93 -24.38
CA ASN A 163 58.79 -37.71 -25.63
C ASN A 163 60.14 -37.75 -26.39
N LYS A 164 61.02 -36.75 -26.19
CA LYS A 164 62.39 -36.73 -26.75
C LYS A 164 63.38 -37.61 -25.98
N LEU A 165 63.12 -37.85 -24.69
CA LEU A 165 63.92 -38.76 -23.88
C LEU A 165 63.55 -40.22 -24.21
N ASP A 166 62.28 -40.52 -24.47
CA ASP A 166 61.85 -41.87 -24.88
C ASP A 166 62.31 -42.23 -26.30
N THR A 167 62.43 -41.26 -27.22
CA THR A 167 62.96 -41.50 -28.58
C THR A 167 64.48 -41.58 -28.64
N ALA A 168 65.21 -41.05 -27.64
CA ALA A 168 66.66 -41.20 -27.55
C ALA A 168 67.07 -42.62 -27.13
N ASP A 169 66.21 -43.32 -26.36
CA ASP A 169 66.44 -44.73 -25.97
C ASP A 169 66.12 -45.71 -27.12
N GLU A 170 65.13 -45.42 -27.98
CA GLU A 170 64.86 -46.24 -29.18
C GLU A 170 65.87 -46.03 -30.33
N THR A 171 66.54 -44.87 -30.44
CA THR A 171 67.58 -44.67 -31.47
C THR A 171 68.93 -45.31 -31.15
N VAL A 172 69.17 -45.78 -29.92
CA VAL A 172 70.41 -46.49 -29.58
C VAL A 172 70.35 -47.98 -29.96
N GLU A 173 69.17 -48.54 -30.23
CA GLU A 173 69.05 -49.94 -30.71
C GLU A 173 68.89 -50.09 -32.23
N GLN A 174 68.76 -49.01 -33.02
CA GLN A 174 68.57 -49.11 -34.48
C GLN A 174 69.79 -48.73 -35.35
N GLU A 175 70.95 -48.43 -34.77
CA GLU A 175 72.20 -48.14 -35.53
C GLU A 175 73.14 -49.35 -35.67
N ILE A 176 72.63 -50.59 -35.60
CA ILE A 176 73.45 -51.82 -35.82
C ILE A 176 72.96 -52.72 -36.96
N HIS A 177 71.75 -52.57 -37.52
CA HIS A 177 71.33 -53.48 -38.59
C HIS A 177 70.83 -52.83 -39.89
N ALA A 178 71.63 -53.11 -40.92
CA ALA A 178 71.21 -53.60 -42.23
C ALA A 178 71.08 -52.57 -43.35
N GLU A 179 72.15 -52.53 -44.15
CA GLU A 179 72.06 -52.61 -45.60
C GLU A 179 70.92 -53.54 -46.05
N GLY A 180 70.14 -53.10 -47.04
CA GLY A 180 69.51 -54.01 -47.99
C GLY A 180 68.02 -53.80 -48.28
N LYS A 181 67.79 -53.35 -49.52
CA LYS A 181 66.65 -53.63 -50.42
C LYS A 181 65.42 -52.70 -50.43
N GLU A 182 65.41 -51.95 -51.54
CA GLU A 182 64.40 -51.94 -52.62
C GLU A 182 62.89 -51.77 -52.35
N ALA A 183 62.39 -50.79 -53.12
CA ALA A 183 61.15 -50.80 -53.92
C ALA A 183 59.82 -50.34 -53.31
N ASN A 184 59.54 -49.04 -53.53
CA ASN A 184 58.45 -48.48 -54.36
C ASN A 184 56.95 -48.72 -53.93
N PRO A 185 55.96 -48.04 -54.56
CA PRO A 185 55.32 -46.85 -54.00
C PRO A 185 53.80 -46.99 -53.90
N SER A 186 53.10 -46.20 -53.07
CA SER A 186 51.67 -45.91 -53.32
C SER A 186 51.11 -44.87 -52.37
N CYS A 187 50.50 -43.82 -52.94
CA CYS A 187 49.24 -43.19 -52.53
C CYS A 187 49.10 -42.63 -51.09
N ARG A 188 48.40 -41.54 -50.76
CA ARG A 188 47.51 -40.60 -51.46
C ARG A 188 46.82 -39.77 -50.34
N ASN A 189 46.53 -38.51 -50.62
CA ASN A 189 45.57 -37.59 -49.96
C ASN A 189 45.95 -37.01 -48.58
N GLU A 190 46.17 -35.69 -48.47
CA GLU A 190 45.16 -34.61 -48.38
C GLU A 190 44.30 -34.68 -47.11
N LEU A 191 44.42 -33.67 -46.25
CA LEU A 191 43.30 -32.79 -45.88
C LEU A 191 43.74 -31.64 -44.95
N LYS A 192 43.78 -30.45 -45.55
CA LYS A 192 43.59 -29.16 -44.86
C LYS A 192 42.16 -29.12 -44.33
N VAL A 193 41.98 -28.65 -43.08
CA VAL A 193 40.76 -27.97 -42.69
C VAL A 193 41.13 -26.74 -41.85
N ASP A 194 41.09 -25.60 -42.52
CA ASP A 194 40.82 -24.29 -41.93
C ASP A 194 39.32 -24.20 -41.60
N GLY A 195 38.95 -23.43 -40.58
CA GLY A 195 37.55 -22.99 -40.38
C GLY A 195 37.26 -22.66 -38.91
N THR A 196 37.17 -21.38 -38.54
CA THR A 196 35.90 -20.62 -38.44
C THR A 196 34.93 -21.24 -37.42
N GLY A 197 34.28 -20.52 -36.50
CA GLY A 197 33.94 -19.11 -36.48
C GLY A 197 33.27 -18.76 -35.16
N LYS A 198 33.21 -17.46 -34.94
CA LYS A 198 32.55 -16.77 -33.84
C LYS A 198 31.02 -16.75 -34.02
N LYS A 199 30.35 -16.48 -32.89
CA LYS A 199 29.08 -15.75 -32.66
C LYS A 199 27.75 -16.51 -32.65
N LEU A 200 27.07 -16.36 -31.51
CA LEU A 200 25.66 -15.97 -31.30
C LEU A 200 25.55 -15.51 -29.81
N PRO A 201 24.49 -14.82 -29.35
CA PRO A 201 23.30 -14.33 -30.06
C PRO A 201 23.03 -12.82 -29.87
N ALA A 202 22.06 -12.31 -30.61
CA ALA A 202 21.27 -11.13 -30.27
C ALA A 202 20.00 -11.58 -29.54
#